data_AF-A0A1H2VMF0-F1
#
_entry.id   AF-A0A1H2VMF0-F1
#
_cell.length_a   1.000
_cell.length_b   1.000
_cell.length_c   1.000
_cell.angle_alpha   90.00
_cell.angle_beta   90.00
_cell.angle_gamma   90.00
#
_symmetry.space_group_name_H-M   'P 1'
#
loop_
_entity.id
_entity.type
_entity.pdbx_description
1 polymer ?
#
loop_
_entity_poly.entity_id
_entity_poly.type
_entity_poly.pdbx_seq_one_letter_code
_entity_poly.pdbx_strand_id
1 'polypeptide(L)' 'MTQELLQQAEEFEKRPMSHMSTSDRVEASREAKSLILSLNEIYKRTKDSKLMETMKSLTEKKRKIEKRLKGTPLV' A
#
# COMPACT_ATOMS: atom_id res chain seq x y z
N MET A 1 15.27 -10.55 1.45
CA MET A 1 15.41 -9.09 1.35
C MET A 1 14.50 -8.50 0.27
N THR A 2 14.83 -8.52 -1.02
CA THR A 2 13.97 -7.92 -2.08
C THR A 2 12.74 -8.76 -2.42
N GLN A 3 12.90 -10.09 -2.47
CA GLN A 3 11.80 -11.02 -2.81
C GLN A 3 10.69 -11.02 -1.74
N GLU A 4 11.04 -10.96 -0.46
CA GLU A 4 10.07 -10.88 0.65
C GLU A 4 9.23 -9.60 0.54
N LEU A 5 9.86 -8.48 0.20
CA LEU A 5 9.18 -7.19 0.04
C LEU A 5 8.16 -7.19 -1.11
N LEU A 6 8.52 -7.83 -2.22
CA LEU A 6 7.61 -8.01 -3.36
C LEU A 6 6.46 -8.97 -3.01
N GLN A 7 6.74 -10.04 -2.28
CA GLN A 7 5.73 -10.98 -1.82
C GLN A 7 4.74 -10.32 -0.85
N GLN A 8 5.24 -9.52 0.11
CA GLN A 8 4.39 -8.75 1.02
C GLN A 8 3.54 -7.71 0.27
N ALA A 9 4.12 -7.04 -0.73
CA ALA A 9 3.38 -6.12 -1.59
C ALA A 9 2.25 -6.82 -2.35
N GLU A 10 2.53 -7.99 -2.93
CA GLU A 10 1.56 -8.79 -3.67
C GLU A 10 0.46 -9.35 -2.75
N GLU A 11 0.82 -9.82 -1.55
CA GLU A 11 -0.13 -10.29 -0.55
C GLU A 11 -1.05 -9.14 -0.09
N PHE A 12 -0.46 -7.96 0.18
CA PHE A 12 -1.23 -6.77 0.51
C PHE A 12 -2.18 -6.39 -0.63
N GLU A 13 -1.76 -6.49 -1.89
CA GLU A 13 -2.58 -6.19 -3.06
C GLU A 13 -3.75 -7.18 -3.24
N LYS A 14 -3.54 -8.46 -2.96
CA LYS A 14 -4.59 -9.49 -3.00
C LYS A 14 -5.55 -9.45 -1.81
N ARG A 15 -5.13 -8.87 -0.66
CA ARG A 15 -5.94 -8.85 0.56
C ARG A 15 -7.29 -8.12 0.32
N PRO A 16 -8.45 -8.75 0.63
CA PRO A 16 -9.74 -8.09 0.49
C PRO A 16 -9.86 -6.94 1.49
N MET A 17 -10.56 -5.87 1.10
CA MET A 17 -10.75 -4.67 1.93
C MET A 17 -12.20 -4.53 2.40
N SER A 18 -12.88 -5.67 2.54
CA SER A 18 -14.26 -5.77 2.99
C SER A 18 -14.30 -5.86 4.52
N HIS A 19 -15.36 -5.37 5.15
CA HIS A 19 -15.63 -5.52 6.60
C HIS A 19 -14.52 -5.04 7.56
N MET A 20 -13.65 -4.14 7.13
CA MET A 20 -12.57 -3.62 7.98
C MET A 20 -13.11 -2.67 9.06
N SER A 21 -12.66 -2.86 10.29
CA SER A 21 -12.82 -1.89 11.37
C SER A 21 -11.97 -0.64 11.13
N THR A 22 -12.16 0.40 11.95
CA THR A 22 -11.31 1.59 11.87
C THR A 22 -9.86 1.28 12.23
N SER A 23 -9.61 0.37 13.20
CA SER A 23 -8.25 -0.06 13.54
C SER A 23 -7.57 -0.77 12.37
N ASP A 24 -8.27 -1.74 11.75
CA ASP A 24 -7.74 -2.48 10.60
C ASP A 24 -7.38 -1.54 9.45
N ARG A 25 -8.20 -0.51 9.23
CA ARG A 25 -7.92 0.50 8.20
C ARG A 25 -6.68 1.33 8.52
N VAL A 26 -6.48 1.71 9.78
CA VAL A 26 -5.27 2.45 10.20
C VAL A 26 -4.03 1.59 9.99
N GLU A 27 -4.07 0.33 10.43
CA GLU A 27 -2.97 -0.63 10.26
C GLU A 27 -2.65 -0.87 8.78
N ALA A 28 -3.66 -1.18 7.97
CA ALA A 28 -3.47 -1.39 6.54
C ALA A 28 -2.91 -0.13 5.82
N SER A 29 -3.32 1.08 6.24
CA SER A 29 -2.75 2.32 5.71
C SER A 29 -1.28 2.51 6.08
N ARG A 30 -0.88 2.11 7.30
CA ARG A 30 0.52 2.14 7.76
C ARG A 30 1.37 1.09 7.04
N GLU A 31 0.85 -0.13 6.92
CA GLU A 31 1.48 -1.25 6.19
C GLU A 31 1.77 -0.85 4.74
N ALA A 32 0.76 -0.33 4.03
CA ALA A 32 0.93 0.16 2.65
C ALA A 32 2.02 1.25 2.55
N LYS A 33 2.05 2.22 3.48
CA LYS A 33 3.08 3.27 3.50
C LYS A 33 4.48 2.69 3.69
N SER A 34 4.62 1.72 4.60
CA SER A 34 5.89 1.04 4.87
C SER A 34 6.39 0.32 3.62
N LEU A 35 5.53 -0.45 2.95
CA LEU A 35 5.86 -1.17 1.73
C LEU A 35 6.30 -0.23 0.60
N ILE A 36 5.58 0.88 0.38
CA ILE A 36 5.93 1.87 -0.65
C ILE A 36 7.30 2.48 -0.39
N LEU A 37 7.61 2.87 0.87
CA LEU A 37 8.91 3.47 1.21
C LEU A 37 10.05 2.48 1.03
N SER A 38 9.86 1.22 1.45
CA SER A 38 10.83 0.15 1.27
C SER A 38 11.08 -0.16 -0.21
N LEU A 39 10.04 -0.22 -1.04
CA LEU A 39 10.16 -0.38 -2.50
C LEU A 39 10.88 0.81 -3.15
N ASN A 40 10.67 2.03 -2.66
CA ASN A 40 11.34 3.23 -3.16
C ASN A 40 12.85 3.18 -2.94
N GLU A 41 13.33 2.64 -1.81
CA GLU A 41 14.77 2.46 -1.56
C GLU A 41 15.43 1.52 -2.58
N ILE A 42 14.72 0.46 -2.98
CA ILE A 42 15.18 -0.45 -4.04
C ILE A 42 15.13 0.25 -5.40
N TYR A 43 14.01 0.93 -5.71
CA TYR A 43 13.82 1.66 -6.96
C TYR A 43 14.90 2.73 -7.17
N LYS A 44 15.33 3.44 -6.13
CA LYS A 44 16.42 4.43 -6.24
C LYS A 44 17.71 3.83 -6.79
N ARG A 45 17.99 2.55 -6.49
CA ARG A 45 19.20 1.83 -6.90
C ARG A 45 19.04 1.15 -8.26
N THR A 46 17.89 0.53 -8.53
CA THR A 46 17.68 -0.27 -9.74
C THR A 46 17.03 0.50 -10.88
N LYS A 47 16.24 1.55 -10.56
CA LYS A 47 15.38 2.30 -11.48
C LYS A 47 14.41 1.43 -12.28
N ASP A 48 14.07 0.26 -11.76
CA ASP A 48 13.19 -0.71 -12.40
C ASP A 48 11.75 -0.18 -12.51
N SER A 49 11.21 -0.14 -13.72
CA SER A 49 9.84 0.27 -14.01
C SER A 49 8.81 -0.63 -13.34
N LYS A 50 9.11 -1.92 -13.15
CA LYS A 50 8.20 -2.88 -12.50
C LYS A 50 7.94 -2.51 -11.05
N LEU A 51 8.96 -2.04 -10.32
CA LEU A 51 8.81 -1.55 -8.95
C LEU A 51 7.89 -0.32 -8.89
N MET A 52 7.98 0.55 -9.90
CA MET A 52 7.12 1.73 -9.99
C MET A 52 5.66 1.34 -10.19
N GLU A 53 5.37 0.34 -11.02
CA GLU A 53 4.00 -0.17 -11.21
C GLU A 53 3.44 -0.72 -9.89
N THR A 54 4.20 -1.56 -9.18
CA THR A 54 3.79 -2.06 -7.86
C THR A 54 3.55 -0.94 -6.86
N MET A 55 4.41 0.08 -6.81
CA MET A 55 4.22 1.25 -5.95
C MET A 55 2.95 2.04 -6.30
N LYS A 56 2.63 2.20 -7.59
CA LYS A 56 1.40 2.88 -8.04
C LYS A 56 0.16 2.11 -7.56
N SER A 57 0.11 0.80 -7.77
CA SER A 57 -0.99 -0.06 -7.28
C SER A 57 -1.18 0.04 -5.77
N LEU A 58 -0.09 -0.06 -4.99
CA LEU A 58 -0.13 0.10 -3.54
C LEU A 58 -0.63 1.49 -3.11
N THR A 59 -0.21 2.53 -3.82
CA THR A 59 -0.61 3.92 -3.54
C THR A 59 -2.10 4.13 -3.77
N GLU A 60 -2.66 3.58 -4.86
CA GLU A 60 -4.09 3.64 -5.13
C GLU A 60 -4.89 2.90 -4.06
N LYS A 61 -4.43 1.71 -3.67
CA LYS A 61 -5.06 0.92 -2.61
C LYS A 61 -5.04 1.66 -1.27
N LYS A 62 -3.89 2.21 -0.88
CA LYS A 62 -3.75 3.09 0.30
C LYS A 62 -4.70 4.28 0.25
N ARG A 63 -4.80 4.98 -0.89
CA ARG A 63 -5.69 6.13 -1.06
C ARG A 63 -7.15 5.75 -0.84
N LYS A 64 -7.58 4.56 -1.28
CA LYS A 64 -8.94 4.04 -1.02
C LYS A 64 -9.18 3.80 0.48
N ILE A 65 -8.19 3.29 1.22
CA ILE A 65 -8.28 3.11 2.69
C ILE A 65 -8.38 4.46 3.39
N GLU A 66 -7.50 5.41 3.04
CA GLU A 66 -7.48 6.73 3.65
C GLU A 66 -8.76 7.52 3.39
N LYS A 67 -9.36 7.39 2.19
CA LYS A 67 -10.68 7.96 1.91
C LYS A 67 -11.76 7.41 2.85
N ARG A 68 -11.75 6.10 3.11
CA ARG A 68 -12.69 5.46 4.04
C ARG A 68 -12.44 5.87 5.51
N LEU A 69 -11.18 6.10 5.89
CA LEU A 69 -10.81 6.58 7.23
C LEU A 69 -11.24 8.02 7.48
N LYS A 70 -11.02 8.91 6.49
CA LYS A 70 -11.37 10.33 6.61
C LYS A 70 -12.88 10.57 6.57
N GLY A 71 -13.66 9.58 6.13
CA GLY A 71 -15.09 9.72 5.90
C GLY A 71 -15.38 10.60 4.68
N THR A 72 -16.65 10.65 4.30
CA THR A 72 -17.14 11.68 3.37
C THR A 72 -17.20 13.00 4.12
N PRO A 73 -16.69 14.11 3.56
CA PRO A 73 -16.92 15.43 4.13
C PRO A 73 -18.42 15.63 4.31
N LEU A 74 -18.87 15.99 5.51
CA LEU A 74 -20.21 16.49 5.72
C LEU A 74 -20.26 17.83 4.98
N VAL A 75 -20.98 17.87 3.86
CA VAL A 75 -21.21 19.08 3.07
C VAL A 75 -22.28 19.91 3.75
#